data_AF-A0A9X0WCY4-F1
#
_entry.id   AF-A0A9X0WCY4-F1
#
_cell.length_a   1.000
_cell.length_b   1.000
_cell.length_c   1.000
_cell.angle_alpha   90.00
_cell.angle_beta   90.00
_cell.angle_gamma   90.00
#
_symmetry.space_group_name_H-M   'P 1'
#
loop_
_entity.id
_entity.type
_entity.pdbx_description
1 polymer ?
#
loop_
_entity_poly.entity_id
_entity_poly.type
_entity_poly.pdbx_seq_one_letter_code
_entity_poly.pdbx_strand_id
1 'polypeptide(L)'
;MALASSGPHSNGYSLIRKVLELSAIPLTTPLETPASLAKAPSDQVSPAQVSPEQASTAQAPSAQAPSALPSSAQPASSSSSSVPGERSLGEQLLAPTRIYVKPTLALIQALEVHALAHITGGGITENLPRVLPKGTQALIDLDSWSLPPIFGWLREQGNIADAELLRTFNCGVGMIACVPAEQAEAACAQLAESGEQAWVIGSIQASEEARASVHYRGSLT
;
A
#
# COMPACT_ATOMS: atom_id res chain seq x y z
N MET A 1 -6.71 12.43 -3.53
CA MET A 1 -5.78 11.35 -3.94
C MET A 1 -4.79 11.05 -2.84
N ALA A 2 -4.21 9.85 -2.82
CA ALA A 2 -3.27 9.37 -1.81
C ALA A 2 -1.91 9.02 -2.42
N LEU A 3 -0.86 9.11 -1.60
CA LEU A 3 0.50 8.67 -1.89
C LEU A 3 0.90 7.56 -0.91
N ALA A 4 1.55 6.51 -1.42
CA ALA A 4 1.99 5.36 -0.62
C ALA A 4 3.01 5.74 0.47
N SER A 5 2.86 5.17 1.67
CA SER A 5 3.87 5.15 2.73
C SER A 5 4.80 3.94 2.61
N SER A 6 6.01 4.03 3.16
CA SER A 6 6.98 2.93 3.20
C SER A 6 6.81 1.95 4.38
N GLY A 7 6.10 2.36 5.43
CA GLY A 7 5.92 1.62 6.68
C GLY A 7 5.11 2.42 7.72
N PRO A 8 4.91 1.88 8.94
CA PRO A 8 4.19 2.58 9.99
C PRO A 8 4.90 3.88 10.39
N HIS A 9 4.12 4.95 10.60
CA HIS A 9 4.67 6.19 11.13
C HIS A 9 5.17 6.00 12.58
N SER A 10 6.23 6.72 12.95
CA SER A 10 6.92 6.60 14.25
C SER A 10 5.99 6.70 15.48
N ASN A 11 4.95 7.52 15.40
CA ASN A 11 3.95 7.70 16.47
C ASN A 11 3.22 6.40 16.88
N GLY A 12 3.17 5.37 16.03
CA GLY A 12 2.53 4.08 16.34
C GLY A 12 3.41 3.08 17.10
N TYR A 13 4.69 3.39 17.33
CA TYR A 13 5.66 2.40 17.81
C TYR A 13 5.45 1.89 19.24
N SER A 14 4.79 2.66 20.11
CA SER A 14 4.44 2.17 21.45
C SER A 14 3.49 0.96 21.38
N LEU A 15 2.49 1.01 20.49
CA LEU A 15 1.57 -0.11 20.26
C LEU A 15 2.28 -1.28 19.57
N ILE A 16 3.09 -1.00 18.54
CA ILE A 16 3.88 -2.02 17.83
C ILE A 16 4.77 -2.80 18.81
N ARG A 17 5.49 -2.10 19.69
CA ARG A 17 6.32 -2.76 20.71
C ARG A 17 5.49 -3.68 21.60
N LYS A 18 4.30 -3.24 22.00
CA LYS A 18 3.42 -4.06 22.84
C LYS A 18 2.93 -5.32 22.12
N VAL A 19 2.59 -5.21 20.84
CA VAL A 19 2.18 -6.36 20.00
C VAL A 19 3.33 -7.35 19.83
N LEU A 20 4.56 -6.85 19.60
CA LEU A 20 5.75 -7.70 19.50
C LEU A 20 6.03 -8.46 20.81
N GLU A 21 5.93 -7.78 21.96
CA GLU A 21 6.11 -8.41 23.28
C GLU A 21 5.10 -9.54 23.54
N LEU A 22 3.84 -9.37 23.13
CA LEU A 22 2.78 -10.34 23.40
C LEU A 22 2.74 -11.49 22.40
N SER A 23 3.08 -11.24 21.14
CA SER A 23 3.02 -12.26 20.08
C SER A 23 4.21 -13.23 20.13
N ALA A 24 5.34 -12.82 20.72
CA ALA A 24 6.61 -13.58 20.71
C ALA A 24 7.06 -14.02 19.30
N ILE A 25 6.61 -13.32 18.26
CA ILE A 25 6.95 -13.59 16.86
C ILE A 25 8.36 -13.04 16.56
N PRO A 26 9.27 -13.82 15.94
CA PRO A 26 10.59 -13.34 15.58
C PRO A 26 10.54 -12.20 14.55
N LEU A 27 11.43 -11.21 14.67
CA LEU A 27 11.56 -10.14 13.67
C LEU A 27 12.02 -10.63 12.29
N THR A 28 12.58 -11.84 12.23
CA THR A 28 12.97 -12.52 10.99
C THR A 28 11.80 -13.18 10.27
N THR A 29 10.58 -13.11 10.82
CA THR A 29 9.38 -13.69 10.20
C THR A 29 9.16 -13.06 8.83
N PRO A 30 9.09 -13.86 7.75
CA PRO A 30 8.80 -13.35 6.43
C PRO A 30 7.39 -12.75 6.38
N LEU A 31 7.28 -11.56 5.79
CA LEU A 31 6.01 -10.94 5.45
C LEU A 31 6.04 -10.56 3.97
N GLU A 32 4.97 -10.91 3.26
CA GLU A 32 4.81 -10.52 1.86
C GLU A 32 4.86 -8.99 1.72
N THR A 33 5.43 -8.50 0.63
CA THR A 33 5.38 -7.09 0.25
C THR A 33 4.64 -6.99 -1.08
N PRO A 34 3.48 -6.32 -1.15
CA PRO A 34 2.74 -6.17 -2.39
C PRO A 34 3.52 -5.31 -3.39
N ALA A 35 3.45 -5.66 -4.67
CA ALA A 35 4.10 -4.92 -5.75
C ALA A 35 3.50 -3.51 -5.97
N SER A 36 2.20 -3.36 -5.69
CA SER A 36 1.46 -2.09 -5.76
C SER A 36 0.44 -2.01 -4.63
N LEU A 37 0.28 -0.83 -4.03
CA LEU A 37 -0.80 -0.57 -3.07
C LEU A 37 -2.11 -0.16 -3.75
N ALA A 38 -2.07 0.48 -4.92
CA ALA A 38 -3.28 0.86 -5.63
C ALA A 38 -4.01 -0.38 -6.16
N LYS A 39 -5.32 -0.49 -5.88
CA LYS A 39 -6.19 -1.50 -6.50
C LYS A 39 -6.71 -0.98 -7.83
N ALA A 40 -6.84 -1.85 -8.82
CA ALA A 40 -7.47 -1.50 -10.09
C ALA A 40 -8.93 -1.09 -9.84
N PRO A 41 -9.46 -0.08 -10.56
CA PRO A 41 -10.87 0.29 -10.44
C PRO A 41 -11.74 -0.94 -10.72
N SER A 42 -12.65 -1.24 -9.79
CA SER A 42 -13.56 -2.37 -9.90
C SER A 42 -14.70 -2.03 -10.86
N ASP A 43 -14.46 -2.08 -12.16
CA ASP A 43 -15.54 -2.04 -13.15
C ASP A 43 -16.22 -3.42 -13.24
N GLN A 44 -17.55 -3.41 -13.16
CA GLN A 44 -18.41 -4.58 -13.27
C GLN A 44 -18.37 -5.23 -14.67
N VAL A 45 -18.76 -6.51 -14.68
CA VAL A 45 -19.15 -7.40 -15.79
C VAL A 45 -18.06 -8.34 -16.32
N SER A 46 -18.16 -9.60 -15.86
CA SER A 46 -17.54 -10.78 -16.48
C SER A 46 -17.85 -10.88 -17.98
N PRO A 47 -16.87 -11.23 -18.81
CA PRO A 47 -17.13 -12.01 -20.01
C PRO A 47 -17.05 -13.51 -19.69
N ALA A 48 -17.98 -14.22 -20.30
CA ALA A 48 -18.23 -15.64 -20.16
C ALA A 48 -17.05 -16.55 -20.53
N GLN A 49 -17.15 -17.75 -19.99
CA GLN A 49 -16.39 -18.95 -20.30
C GLN A 49 -16.18 -19.17 -21.81
N VAL A 50 -14.96 -19.52 -22.21
CA VAL A 50 -14.73 -20.47 -23.32
C VAL A 50 -13.53 -21.36 -22.94
N SER A 51 -13.80 -22.65 -22.81
CA SER A 51 -12.82 -23.74 -22.65
C SER A 51 -12.15 -24.10 -23.99
N PRO A 52 -11.03 -24.85 -23.98
CA PRO A 52 -10.03 -24.84 -25.04
C PRO A 52 -10.31 -25.89 -26.12
N GLU A 53 -9.95 -25.59 -27.37
CA GLU A 53 -9.94 -26.58 -28.46
C GLU A 53 -8.58 -26.63 -29.16
N GLN A 54 -8.02 -27.83 -29.10
CA GLN A 54 -7.01 -28.53 -29.90
C GLN A 54 -6.26 -27.82 -31.03
N ALA A 55 -4.93 -28.01 -31.02
CA ALA A 55 -4.14 -28.13 -32.25
C ALA A 55 -3.04 -29.19 -32.08
N SER A 56 -3.21 -30.28 -32.82
CA SER A 56 -2.24 -31.36 -33.06
C SER A 56 -1.57 -31.11 -34.41
N THR A 57 -0.23 -31.13 -34.50
CA THR A 57 0.53 -31.96 -35.47
C THR A 57 2.06 -31.78 -35.42
N ALA A 58 2.74 -32.93 -35.56
CA ALA A 58 3.94 -33.22 -36.35
C ALA A 58 5.38 -32.99 -35.80
N GLN A 59 6.00 -34.15 -35.50
CA GLN A 59 7.29 -34.69 -35.99
C GLN A 59 8.67 -34.16 -35.54
N ALA A 60 9.48 -35.14 -35.10
CA ALA A 60 10.92 -35.18 -34.78
C ALA A 60 11.81 -35.31 -36.05
N PRO A 61 13.16 -35.52 -36.05
CA PRO A 61 14.04 -35.94 -34.95
C PRO A 61 15.51 -35.38 -34.91
N SER A 62 16.27 -35.89 -33.91
CA SER A 62 17.71 -36.24 -33.93
C SER A 62 18.75 -35.37 -33.20
N ALA A 63 19.31 -35.97 -32.13
CA ALA A 63 20.73 -36.31 -31.95
C ALA A 63 21.53 -35.68 -30.77
N GLN A 64 22.18 -36.61 -30.05
CA GLN A 64 23.45 -36.56 -29.30
C GLN A 64 23.54 -36.00 -27.86
N ALA A 65 23.94 -36.91 -26.97
CA ALA A 65 24.59 -36.71 -25.67
C ALA A 65 26.15 -36.68 -25.89
N PRO A 66 27.05 -36.35 -24.92
CA PRO A 66 27.07 -36.94 -23.56
C PRO A 66 27.63 -36.10 -22.37
N SER A 67 27.33 -36.58 -21.16
CA SER A 67 28.19 -36.72 -19.96
C SER A 67 29.09 -35.58 -19.44
N ALA A 68 28.86 -35.15 -18.19
CA ALA A 68 29.92 -34.93 -17.19
C ALA A 68 29.39 -35.04 -15.73
N LEU A 69 30.23 -35.62 -14.86
CA LEU A 69 30.05 -36.06 -13.47
C LEU A 69 30.07 -34.92 -12.41
N PRO A 70 29.69 -35.18 -11.14
CA PRO A 70 29.37 -34.16 -10.15
C PRO A 70 30.61 -33.65 -9.39
N SER A 71 30.64 -32.35 -9.08
CA SER A 71 31.70 -31.74 -8.24
C SER A 71 31.13 -31.32 -6.89
N SER A 72 31.59 -32.04 -5.86
CA SER A 72 31.96 -31.57 -4.50
C SER A 72 31.08 -30.51 -3.81
N ALA A 73 30.37 -30.96 -2.78
CA ALA A 73 29.84 -30.16 -1.69
C ALA A 73 30.93 -29.37 -0.94
N GLN A 74 30.64 -28.11 -0.64
CA GLN A 74 31.32 -27.22 0.32
C GLN A 74 30.24 -26.40 1.07
N PRO A 75 30.52 -25.93 2.30
CA PRO A 75 29.54 -25.84 3.38
C PRO A 75 28.57 -24.66 3.20
N ALA A 76 27.33 -24.87 3.66
CA ALA A 76 26.27 -23.88 3.67
C ALA A 76 26.69 -22.63 4.44
N SER A 77 27.09 -21.58 3.73
CA SER A 77 26.84 -20.22 4.18
C SER A 77 25.32 -20.05 4.21
N SER A 78 24.80 -19.61 5.34
CA SER A 78 23.40 -19.22 5.49
C SER A 78 23.14 -17.99 4.61
N SER A 79 22.94 -18.23 3.32
CA SER A 79 22.36 -17.29 2.39
C SER A 79 20.91 -17.11 2.81
N SER A 80 20.58 -15.92 3.30
CA SER A 80 19.18 -15.47 3.35
C SER A 80 18.69 -15.46 1.92
N SER A 81 18.03 -16.54 1.50
CA SER A 81 17.25 -16.58 0.27
C SER A 81 16.03 -15.70 0.50
N SER A 82 16.20 -14.38 0.44
CA SER A 82 15.07 -13.48 0.32
C SER A 82 14.46 -13.75 -1.05
N VAL A 83 13.29 -14.37 -1.06
CA VAL A 83 12.45 -14.44 -2.26
C VAL A 83 12.19 -13.00 -2.71
N PRO A 84 12.38 -12.65 -3.99
CA PRO A 84 12.03 -11.31 -4.47
C PRO A 84 10.56 -11.01 -4.14
N GLY A 85 10.31 -10.02 -3.27
CA GLY A 85 8.97 -9.67 -2.80
C GLY A 85 8.67 -10.00 -1.32
N GLU A 86 9.57 -10.69 -0.62
CA GLU A 86 9.43 -10.97 0.81
C GLU A 86 10.45 -10.15 1.61
N ARG A 87 9.95 -9.39 2.61
CA ARG A 87 10.78 -8.68 3.59
C ARG A 87 10.41 -9.15 4.97
N SER A 88 11.40 -9.28 5.85
CA SER A 88 11.15 -9.65 7.24
C SER A 88 10.32 -8.59 7.96
N LEU A 89 9.60 -9.01 9.00
CA LEU A 89 8.86 -8.12 9.90
C LEU A 89 9.72 -6.95 10.40
N GLY A 90 10.96 -7.24 10.82
CA GLY A 90 11.90 -6.21 11.28
C GLY A 90 12.26 -5.19 10.20
N GLU A 91 12.50 -5.63 8.97
CA GLU A 91 12.80 -4.74 7.84
C GLU A 91 11.62 -3.85 7.45
N GLN A 92 10.39 -4.39 7.48
CA GLN A 92 9.19 -3.61 7.18
C GLN A 92 8.89 -2.58 8.27
N LEU A 93 9.11 -2.93 9.54
CA LEU A 93 8.98 -1.99 10.66
C LEU A 93 10.01 -0.86 10.54
N LEU A 94 11.29 -1.20 10.38
CA LEU A 94 12.40 -0.24 10.31
C LEU A 94 12.52 0.49 8.96
N ALA A 95 11.58 0.28 8.03
CA ALA A 95 11.58 0.95 6.74
C ALA A 95 11.62 2.49 6.95
N PRO A 96 12.59 3.20 6.33
CA PRO A 96 12.71 4.64 6.51
C PRO A 96 11.46 5.34 5.96
N THR A 97 10.98 6.37 6.66
CA THR A 97 9.82 7.14 6.21
C THR A 97 10.06 7.76 4.83
N ARG A 98 9.08 7.59 3.94
CA ARG A 98 9.08 8.18 2.59
C ARG A 98 9.11 9.72 2.69
N ILE A 99 9.94 10.37 1.86
CA ILE A 99 10.07 11.82 1.81
C ILE A 99 9.35 12.34 0.55
N TYR A 100 8.26 13.08 0.74
CA TYR A 100 7.40 13.56 -0.37
C TYR A 100 7.75 14.97 -0.89
N VAL A 101 8.76 15.65 -0.33
CA VAL A 101 9.00 17.08 -0.61
C VAL A 101 9.14 17.39 -2.10
N LYS A 102 10.00 16.65 -2.82
CA LYS A 102 10.23 16.86 -4.25
C LYS A 102 9.00 16.58 -5.12
N PRO A 103 8.35 15.39 -5.05
CA PRO A 103 7.17 15.10 -5.86
C PRO A 103 6.00 16.04 -5.54
N THR A 104 5.79 16.39 -4.27
CA THR A 104 4.72 17.31 -3.89
C THR A 104 4.97 18.73 -4.40
N LEU A 105 6.22 19.23 -4.37
CA LEU A 105 6.55 20.53 -4.97
C LEU A 105 6.33 20.54 -6.48
N ALA A 106 6.73 19.47 -7.18
CA ALA A 106 6.46 19.33 -8.61
C ALA A 106 4.95 19.34 -8.91
N LEU A 107 4.17 18.61 -8.11
CA LEU A 107 2.71 18.57 -8.22
C LEU A 107 2.07 19.96 -8.08
N ILE A 108 2.45 20.71 -7.03
CA ILE A 108 1.95 22.08 -6.79
C ILE A 108 2.29 23.03 -7.94
N GLN A 109 3.44 22.84 -8.60
CA GLN A 109 3.86 23.70 -9.71
C GLN A 109 3.09 23.43 -11.00
N ALA A 110 2.61 22.21 -11.20
CA ALA A 110 1.96 21.81 -12.44
C ALA A 110 0.43 21.84 -12.37
N LEU A 111 -0.15 21.61 -11.20
CA LEU A 111 -1.58 21.41 -11.01
C LEU A 111 -2.10 22.20 -9.81
N GLU A 112 -3.42 22.39 -9.78
CA GLU A 112 -4.07 23.05 -8.67
C GLU A 112 -4.20 22.07 -7.49
N VAL A 113 -3.52 22.40 -6.38
CA VAL A 113 -3.58 21.64 -5.13
C VAL A 113 -4.26 22.48 -4.06
N HIS A 114 -5.45 22.06 -3.63
CA HIS A 114 -6.23 22.75 -2.60
C HIS A 114 -5.70 22.50 -1.19
N ALA A 115 -5.23 21.28 -0.93
CA ALA A 115 -4.75 20.88 0.39
C ALA A 115 -3.80 19.68 0.33
N LEU A 116 -2.94 19.57 1.34
CA LEU A 116 -2.03 18.45 1.56
C LEU A 116 -2.09 18.02 3.02
N ALA A 117 -2.43 16.76 3.27
CA ALA A 117 -2.43 16.15 4.60
C ALA A 117 -1.34 15.08 4.69
N HIS A 118 -0.35 15.28 5.57
CA HIS A 118 0.61 14.25 5.92
C HIS A 118 -0.01 13.33 6.98
N ILE A 119 -0.01 12.02 6.72
CA ILE A 119 -0.68 11.04 7.57
C ILE A 119 0.33 10.49 8.59
N THR A 120 0.14 10.89 9.85
CA THR A 120 1.05 10.58 10.96
C THR A 120 0.29 9.86 12.09
N GLY A 121 0.59 10.17 13.36
CA GLY A 121 -0.24 9.71 14.47
C GLY A 121 -1.66 10.27 14.37
N GLY A 122 -2.66 9.45 14.71
CA GLY A 122 -4.07 9.79 14.46
C GLY A 122 -4.59 9.29 13.10
N GLY A 123 -3.71 8.73 12.26
CA GLY A 123 -4.05 8.13 10.97
C GLY A 123 -4.79 9.08 10.03
N ILE A 124 -5.56 8.55 9.08
CA ILE A 124 -6.31 9.39 8.14
C ILE A 124 -7.39 10.19 8.87
N THR A 125 -8.04 9.57 9.87
CA THR A 125 -9.18 10.12 10.61
C THR A 125 -8.86 11.47 11.25
N GLU A 126 -7.69 11.60 11.87
CA GLU A 126 -7.32 12.81 12.61
C GLU A 126 -6.51 13.81 11.79
N ASN A 127 -5.80 13.36 10.75
CA ASN A 127 -4.90 14.23 9.98
C ASN A 127 -5.62 14.93 8.83
N LEU A 128 -6.49 14.24 8.09
CA LEU A 128 -7.15 14.80 6.90
C LEU A 128 -8.09 15.99 7.24
N PRO A 129 -8.94 15.94 8.28
CA PRO A 129 -9.82 17.06 8.61
C PRO A 129 -9.12 18.39 8.92
N ARG A 130 -7.84 18.36 9.31
CA ARG A 130 -7.07 19.56 9.70
C ARG A 130 -6.85 20.54 8.55
N VAL A 131 -6.93 20.05 7.32
CA VAL A 131 -6.69 20.83 6.10
C VAL A 131 -7.95 21.07 5.29
N LEU A 132 -9.10 20.57 5.76
CA LEU A 132 -10.38 20.70 5.08
C LEU A 132 -11.18 21.89 5.65
N PRO A 133 -11.95 22.59 4.81
CA PRO A 133 -12.88 23.62 5.28
C PRO A 133 -13.96 23.05 6.21
N LYS A 134 -14.54 23.89 7.07
CA LYS A 134 -15.75 23.55 7.83
C LYS A 134 -16.91 23.22 6.88
N GLY A 135 -17.84 22.36 7.31
CA GLY A 135 -18.96 21.95 6.47
C GLY A 135 -18.56 21.03 5.30
N THR A 136 -17.45 20.29 5.46
CA THR A 136 -17.01 19.30 4.46
C THR A 136 -16.75 17.96 5.10
N GLN A 137 -16.88 16.89 4.32
CA GLN A 137 -16.53 15.54 4.73
C GLN A 137 -15.68 14.87 3.66
N ALA A 138 -14.67 14.11 4.07
CA ALA A 138 -13.91 13.24 3.19
C ALA A 138 -14.55 11.85 3.14
N LEU A 139 -15.00 11.42 1.96
CA LEU A 139 -15.40 10.05 1.72
C LEU A 139 -14.19 9.26 1.25
N ILE A 140 -13.70 8.35 2.10
CA ILE A 140 -12.53 7.52 1.86
C ILE A 140 -12.97 6.11 1.46
N ASP A 141 -12.50 5.65 0.31
CA ASP A 141 -12.79 4.35 -0.24
C ASP A 141 -11.71 3.34 0.14
N LEU A 142 -12.01 2.47 1.11
CA LEU A 142 -11.07 1.45 1.59
C LEU A 142 -10.76 0.39 0.54
N ASP A 143 -11.62 0.24 -0.47
CA ASP A 143 -11.40 -0.71 -1.57
C ASP A 143 -10.46 -0.11 -2.64
N SER A 144 -10.03 1.15 -2.50
CA SER A 144 -9.13 1.80 -3.47
C SER A 144 -7.67 1.37 -3.33
N TRP A 145 -7.28 0.73 -2.22
CA TRP A 145 -5.92 0.27 -2.00
C TRP A 145 -5.86 -1.02 -1.19
N SER A 146 -4.76 -1.76 -1.32
CA SER A 146 -4.47 -2.95 -0.53
C SER A 146 -3.79 -2.58 0.77
N LEU A 147 -4.30 -3.09 1.90
CA LEU A 147 -3.68 -2.91 3.20
C LEU A 147 -2.27 -3.54 3.18
N PRO A 148 -1.19 -2.77 3.44
CA PRO A 148 0.14 -3.38 3.49
C PRO A 148 0.21 -4.48 4.55
N PRO A 149 0.84 -5.64 4.28
CA PRO A 149 0.80 -6.81 5.16
C PRO A 149 1.28 -6.56 6.59
N ILE A 150 2.20 -5.61 6.80
CA ILE A 150 2.60 -5.19 8.15
C ILE A 150 1.42 -4.70 9.00
N PHE A 151 0.45 -4.00 8.41
CA PHE A 151 -0.73 -3.53 9.13
C PHE A 151 -1.77 -4.65 9.30
N GLY A 152 -1.89 -5.57 8.34
CA GLY A 152 -2.69 -6.79 8.51
C GLY A 152 -2.17 -7.65 9.66
N TRP A 153 -0.86 -7.84 9.72
CA TRP A 153 -0.17 -8.51 10.82
C TRP A 153 -0.42 -7.81 12.16
N LEU A 154 -0.27 -6.46 12.22
CA LEU A 154 -0.55 -5.69 13.44
C LEU A 154 -2.00 -5.82 13.89
N ARG A 155 -2.94 -5.80 12.93
CA ARG A 155 -4.37 -5.98 13.19
C ARG A 155 -4.66 -7.32 13.84
N GLU A 156 -4.14 -8.40 13.27
CA GLU A 156 -4.34 -9.76 13.74
C GLU A 156 -3.66 -10.01 15.09
N GLN A 157 -2.37 -9.70 15.20
CA GLN A 157 -1.59 -9.98 16.41
C GLN A 157 -1.96 -9.06 17.58
N GLY A 158 -2.39 -7.83 17.28
CA GLY A 158 -2.85 -6.88 18.30
C GLY A 158 -4.34 -6.96 18.61
N ASN A 159 -5.11 -7.79 17.90
CA ASN A 159 -6.58 -7.81 17.94
C ASN A 159 -7.18 -6.40 17.83
N ILE A 160 -6.69 -5.62 16.88
CA ILE A 160 -7.03 -4.20 16.70
C ILE A 160 -8.24 -4.11 15.76
N ALA A 161 -9.29 -3.38 16.14
CA ALA A 161 -10.41 -3.11 15.25
C ALA A 161 -9.98 -2.18 14.08
N ASP A 162 -10.55 -2.36 12.88
CA ASP A 162 -10.18 -1.56 11.70
C ASP A 162 -10.28 -0.04 11.93
N ALA A 163 -11.31 0.41 12.66
CA ALA A 163 -11.48 1.83 13.00
C ALA A 163 -10.31 2.37 13.86
N GLU A 164 -9.83 1.57 14.82
CA GLU A 164 -8.69 1.94 15.65
C GLU A 164 -7.37 1.87 14.87
N LEU A 165 -7.25 0.91 13.94
CA LEU A 165 -6.11 0.81 13.04
C LEU A 165 -5.99 2.06 12.16
N LEU A 166 -7.10 2.50 11.54
CA LEU A 166 -7.19 3.70 10.70
C LEU A 166 -7.02 5.01 11.47
N ARG A 167 -7.29 5.00 12.78
CA ARG A 167 -7.07 6.13 13.71
C ARG A 167 -5.68 6.13 14.32
N THR A 168 -4.95 5.02 14.28
CA THR A 168 -3.61 4.92 14.88
C THR A 168 -2.52 5.01 13.82
N PHE A 169 -2.69 4.29 12.72
CA PHE A 169 -1.70 4.10 11.69
C PHE A 169 -2.09 4.78 10.39
N ASN A 170 -1.11 4.89 9.50
CA ASN A 170 -1.29 5.43 8.17
C ASN A 170 -1.89 4.41 7.19
N CYS A 171 -1.88 3.11 7.54
CA CYS A 171 -2.43 1.99 6.77
C CYS A 171 -1.98 1.95 5.30
N GLY A 172 -0.75 2.40 5.01
CA GLY A 172 -0.21 2.46 3.65
C GLY A 172 -0.35 3.82 2.96
N VAL A 173 -1.10 4.76 3.54
CA VAL A 173 -1.30 6.11 2.99
C VAL A 173 -0.41 7.10 3.73
N GLY A 174 0.68 7.56 3.14
CA GLY A 174 1.59 8.51 3.80
C GLY A 174 1.17 9.96 3.63
N MET A 175 0.56 10.31 2.50
CA MET A 175 0.08 11.67 2.24
C MET A 175 -1.21 11.63 1.43
N ILE A 176 -2.08 12.62 1.65
CA ILE A 176 -3.28 12.86 0.84
C ILE A 176 -3.17 14.26 0.25
N ALA A 177 -3.42 14.37 -1.06
CA ALA A 177 -3.57 15.64 -1.76
C ALA A 177 -5.02 15.83 -2.23
N CYS A 178 -5.58 17.01 -1.99
CA CYS A 178 -6.88 17.44 -2.50
C CYS A 178 -6.66 18.27 -3.75
N VAL A 179 -7.23 17.82 -4.86
CA VAL A 179 -7.14 18.45 -6.18
C VAL A 179 -8.55 18.48 -6.79
N PRO A 180 -8.83 19.34 -7.79
CA PRO A 180 -10.05 19.27 -8.57
C PRO A 180 -10.26 17.86 -9.17
N ALA A 181 -11.51 17.41 -9.24
CA ALA A 181 -11.83 16.03 -9.62
C ALA A 181 -11.33 15.68 -11.02
N GLU A 182 -11.43 16.62 -11.95
CA GLU A 182 -10.95 16.56 -13.32
C GLU A 182 -9.41 16.51 -13.43
N GLN A 183 -8.68 16.92 -12.40
CA GLN A 183 -7.22 16.85 -12.34
C GLN A 183 -6.71 15.60 -11.62
N ALA A 184 -7.59 14.76 -11.07
CA ALA A 184 -7.19 13.64 -10.22
C ALA A 184 -6.32 12.61 -10.96
N GLU A 185 -6.67 12.25 -12.20
CA GLU A 185 -5.87 11.30 -12.98
C GLU A 185 -4.52 11.90 -13.42
N ALA A 186 -4.51 13.17 -13.85
CA ALA A 186 -3.31 13.88 -14.24
C ALA A 186 -2.32 14.01 -13.06
N ALA A 187 -2.82 14.32 -11.88
CA ALA A 187 -2.00 14.41 -10.67
C ALA A 187 -1.43 13.04 -10.25
N CYS A 188 -2.18 11.93 -10.44
CA CYS A 188 -1.66 10.59 -10.22
C CYS A 188 -0.53 10.26 -11.21
N ALA A 189 -0.70 10.59 -12.49
CA ALA A 189 0.31 10.39 -13.52
C ALA A 189 1.60 11.16 -13.22
N GLN A 190 1.48 12.43 -12.83
CA GLN A 190 2.64 13.26 -12.49
C GLN A 190 3.42 12.75 -11.26
N LEU A 191 2.70 12.28 -10.25
CA LEU A 191 3.31 11.64 -9.08
C LEU A 191 4.02 10.34 -9.47
N ALA A 192 3.44 9.56 -10.38
CA ALA A 192 4.06 8.35 -10.91
C ALA A 192 5.36 8.65 -11.69
N GLU A 193 5.40 9.73 -12.49
CA GLU A 193 6.62 10.21 -13.15
C GLU A 193 7.73 10.57 -12.14
N SER A 194 7.35 10.97 -10.92
CA SER A 194 8.27 11.23 -9.82
C SER A 194 8.63 10.00 -8.98
N GLY A 195 8.19 8.80 -9.41
CA GLY A 195 8.44 7.53 -8.71
C GLY A 195 7.57 7.30 -7.47
N GLU A 196 6.43 7.98 -7.36
CA GLU A 196 5.45 7.75 -6.30
C GLU A 196 4.33 6.82 -6.77
N GLN A 197 3.89 5.93 -5.89
CA GLN A 197 2.62 5.22 -6.07
C GLN A 197 1.50 6.12 -5.56
N ALA A 198 0.66 6.61 -6.47
CA ALA A 198 -0.46 7.47 -6.16
C ALA A 198 -1.76 6.97 -6.77
N TRP A 199 -2.87 7.16 -6.06
CA TRP A 199 -4.19 6.73 -6.52
C TRP A 199 -5.31 7.65 -6.02
N VAL A 200 -6.47 7.56 -6.65
CA VAL A 200 -7.68 8.23 -6.17
C VAL A 200 -8.25 7.42 -5.00
N ILE A 201 -8.12 7.99 -3.79
CA ILE A 201 -8.58 7.36 -2.54
C ILE A 201 -10.04 7.68 -2.20
N GLY A 202 -10.64 8.65 -2.87
CA GLY A 202 -11.96 9.14 -2.50
C GLY A 202 -12.22 10.57 -2.94
N SER A 203 -13.23 11.20 -2.33
CA SER A 203 -13.71 12.53 -2.69
C SER A 203 -14.08 13.36 -1.46
N ILE A 204 -14.14 14.69 -1.65
CA ILE A 204 -14.65 15.61 -0.63
C ILE A 204 -16.08 15.99 -1.01
N GLN A 205 -16.98 16.02 -0.02
CA GLN A 205 -18.37 16.43 -0.17
C GLN A 205 -18.75 17.50 0.86
N ALA A 206 -19.83 18.22 0.59
CA ALA A 206 -20.44 19.09 1.58
C ALA A 206 -21.00 18.25 2.73
N SER A 207 -20.96 18.80 3.95
CA SER A 207 -21.52 18.21 5.16
C SER A 207 -22.24 19.28 5.97
N GLU A 208 -23.30 18.88 6.68
CA GLU A 208 -24.00 19.73 7.63
C GLU A 208 -23.23 19.88 8.96
N GLU A 209 -22.20 19.06 9.18
CA GLU A 209 -21.37 19.13 10.38
C GLU A 209 -20.51 20.41 10.42
N ALA A 210 -20.43 21.01 11.60
CA ALA A 210 -19.63 22.23 11.79
C ALA A 210 -18.11 22.00 11.67
N ARG A 211 -17.65 20.77 11.85
CA ARG A 211 -16.24 20.37 11.73
C ARG A 211 -16.07 19.45 10.53
N ALA A 212 -14.90 19.52 9.89
CA ALA A 212 -14.58 18.55 8.86
C ALA A 212 -14.47 17.14 9.47
N SER A 213 -14.96 16.14 8.75
CA SER A 213 -14.99 14.74 9.20
C SER A 213 -14.50 13.79 8.10
N VAL A 214 -14.18 12.54 8.50
CA VAL A 214 -13.82 11.46 7.58
C VAL A 214 -14.85 10.35 7.71
N HIS A 215 -15.36 9.90 6.58
CA HIS A 215 -16.27 8.76 6.47
C HIS A 215 -15.63 7.70 5.59
N TYR A 216 -15.56 6.47 6.09
CA TYR A 216 -15.00 5.33 5.38
C TYR A 216 -16.10 4.49 4.74
N ARG A 217 -15.86 4.02 3.52
CA ARG A 217 -16.68 3.03 2.82
C ARG A 217 -15.80 1.86 2.34
N GLY A 218 -16.39 0.73 2.04
CA GLY A 218 -15.65 -0.47 1.61
C GLY A 218 -15.03 -1.23 2.79
N SER A 219 -14.06 -2.10 2.49
CA SER A 219 -13.42 -2.96 3.50
C SER A 219 -11.90 -2.83 3.48
N LEU A 220 -11.29 -2.68 4.66
CA LEU A 220 -9.84 -2.60 4.78
C LEU A 220 -9.20 -3.98 4.57
N THR A 221 -8.80 -4.25 3.33
CA THR A 221 -8.30 -5.56 2.86
C THR A 221 -6.92 -5.46 2.25
#